data_AF-A0A5C5ZQ53-F1
#
_entry.id   AF-A0A5C5ZQ53-F1
#
_cell.length_a   1.000
_cell.length_b   1.000
_cell.length_c   1.000
_cell.angle_alpha   90.00
_cell.angle_beta   90.00
_cell.angle_gamma   90.00
#
_symmetry.space_group_name_H-M   'P 1'
#
loop_
_entity.id
_entity.type
_entity.pdbx_description
1 polymer ?
#
loop_
_entity_poly.entity_id
_entity_poly.type
_entity_poly.pdbx_seq_one_letter_code
_entity_poly.pdbx_strand_id
1 'polypeptide(L)'
;MRFWLIDAIESFEPGVGLTASKNVSYSEEYLQDHFPEFPVLPGVFQLEAATQAAAWYLRMAEGHAHSVVTLKEAKNVKYADFVSPGDRLTIRLELVKQDDRDAMFKVTGGVGEKTSLTGRIVVERFNLADTDPSQAEADAHLRKNQREILQAIHPAGVALLSREPAGAS
;
A
#
# COMPACT_ATOMS: atom_id res chain seq x y z
N MET A 1 -2.27 19.38 -2.02
CA MET A 1 -1.51 18.11 -1.99
C MET A 1 -2.40 16.93 -2.34
N ARG A 2 -2.12 16.24 -3.45
CA ARG A 2 -2.70 14.91 -3.74
C ARG A 2 -1.89 13.88 -2.97
N PHE A 3 -2.50 13.16 -2.02
CA PHE A 3 -1.78 12.25 -1.13
C PHE A 3 -1.88 10.80 -1.58
N TRP A 4 -1.17 10.50 -2.67
CA TRP A 4 -1.20 9.23 -3.37
C TRP A 4 0.23 8.83 -3.69
N LEU A 5 0.68 7.69 -3.17
CA LEU A 5 2.10 7.33 -3.17
C LEU A 5 2.39 5.99 -3.88
N ILE A 6 1.40 5.35 -4.51
CA ILE A 6 1.58 4.08 -5.22
C ILE A 6 1.33 4.27 -6.71
N ASP A 7 2.38 4.15 -7.51
CA ASP A 7 2.28 4.34 -8.96
C ASP A 7 1.88 3.06 -9.69
N ALA A 8 2.28 1.90 -9.17
CA ALA A 8 1.93 0.62 -9.77
C ALA A 8 1.84 -0.51 -8.74
N ILE A 9 0.94 -1.46 -8.99
CA ILE A 9 0.93 -2.79 -8.38
C ILE A 9 1.62 -3.75 -9.35
N GLU A 10 2.71 -4.35 -8.89
CA GLU A 10 3.56 -5.23 -9.71
C GLU A 10 3.16 -6.69 -9.62
N SER A 11 2.73 -7.12 -8.42
CA SER A 11 2.29 -8.48 -8.16
C SER A 11 1.31 -8.51 -7.00
N PHE A 12 0.38 -9.45 -7.06
CA PHE A 12 -0.63 -9.67 -6.03
C PHE A 12 -0.94 -11.16 -5.97
N GLU A 13 -0.86 -11.72 -4.76
CA GLU A 13 -1.22 -13.10 -4.48
C GLU A 13 -2.13 -13.12 -3.23
N PRO A 14 -3.43 -13.41 -3.39
CA PRO A 14 -4.37 -13.51 -2.27
C PRO A 14 -3.89 -14.48 -1.20
N GLY A 15 -3.92 -14.05 0.06
CA GLY A 15 -3.45 -14.82 1.21
C GLY A 15 -1.94 -14.80 1.44
N VAL A 16 -1.16 -14.20 0.51
CA VAL A 16 0.30 -14.18 0.59
C VAL A 16 0.85 -12.76 0.69
N GLY A 17 0.55 -11.89 -0.28
CA GLY A 17 1.17 -10.57 -0.30
C GLY A 17 0.92 -9.75 -1.55
N LEU A 18 1.59 -8.59 -1.61
CA LEU A 18 1.53 -7.64 -2.72
C LEU A 18 2.87 -6.91 -2.85
N THR A 19 3.30 -6.71 -4.09
CA THR A 19 4.42 -5.82 -4.41
C THR A 19 3.90 -4.61 -5.18
N ALA A 20 4.32 -3.43 -4.76
CA ALA A 20 3.98 -2.17 -5.41
C ALA A 20 5.21 -1.27 -5.54
N SER A 21 5.12 -0.28 -6.41
CA SER A 21 6.19 0.71 -6.58
C SER A 21 5.70 2.14 -6.40
N LYS A 22 6.59 2.95 -5.82
CA LYS A 22 6.54 4.40 -5.79
C LYS A 22 7.74 4.96 -6.56
N ASN A 23 7.50 5.76 -7.57
CA ASN A 23 8.51 6.59 -8.20
C ASN A 23 8.66 7.87 -7.39
N VAL A 24 9.90 8.26 -7.12
CA VAL A 24 10.20 9.52 -6.41
C VAL A 24 10.62 10.54 -7.45
N SER A 25 9.77 11.55 -7.69
CA SER A 25 10.07 12.61 -8.65
C SER A 25 10.57 13.86 -7.93
N TYR A 26 11.59 14.51 -8.49
CA TYR A 26 12.05 15.81 -8.00
C TYR A 26 10.92 16.87 -7.98
N SER A 27 9.88 16.67 -8.81
CA SER A 27 8.72 17.57 -8.87
C SER A 27 7.76 17.44 -7.69
N GLU A 28 7.95 16.50 -6.78
CA GLU A 28 7.06 16.32 -5.63
C GLU A 28 7.25 17.45 -4.60
N GLU A 29 6.17 18.16 -4.28
CA GLU A 29 6.15 19.40 -3.50
C GLU A 29 6.96 19.30 -2.19
N TYR A 30 6.83 18.19 -1.48
CA TYR A 30 7.46 17.99 -0.17
C TYR A 30 8.99 17.82 -0.22
N LEU A 31 9.57 17.51 -1.40
CA LEU A 31 11.02 17.37 -1.53
C LEU A 31 11.73 18.72 -1.60
N GLN A 32 11.00 19.81 -1.88
CA GLN A 32 11.54 21.17 -1.82
C GLN A 32 12.03 21.52 -0.40
N ASP A 33 11.36 20.97 0.61
CA ASP A 33 11.65 21.24 2.02
C ASP A 33 12.33 20.07 2.74
N HIS A 34 12.53 18.92 2.07
CA HIS A 34 13.07 17.70 2.70
C HIS A 34 14.15 17.01 1.86
N PHE A 35 15.38 17.50 1.82
CA PHE A 35 15.83 18.82 2.28
C PHE A 35 16.31 19.63 1.07
N PRO A 36 16.29 20.98 1.09
CA PRO A 36 16.57 21.80 -0.09
C PRO A 36 17.87 21.45 -0.84
N GLU A 37 18.95 21.10 -0.12
CA GLU A 37 20.24 20.72 -0.70
C GLU A 37 20.46 19.19 -0.79
N PHE A 38 19.57 18.41 -0.16
CA PHE A 38 19.64 16.96 -0.09
C PHE A 38 18.23 16.36 -0.10
N PRO A 39 17.53 16.42 -1.25
CA PRO A 39 16.15 15.97 -1.36
C PRO A 39 16.09 14.45 -1.21
N VAL A 40 15.36 14.01 -0.19
CA VAL A 40 15.16 12.60 0.14
C VAL A 40 13.73 12.37 0.56
N LEU A 41 13.16 11.24 0.16
CA LEU A 41 11.83 10.83 0.56
C LEU A 41 11.75 10.71 2.09
N PRO A 42 10.87 11.47 2.76
CA PRO A 42 10.64 11.33 4.18
C PRO A 42 10.36 9.87 4.56
N GLY A 43 10.97 9.36 5.62
CA GLY A 43 10.77 7.98 6.07
C GLY A 43 9.29 7.66 6.30
N VAL A 44 8.54 8.63 6.84
CA VAL A 44 7.08 8.53 7.01
C VAL A 44 6.31 8.31 5.70
N PHE A 45 6.83 8.78 4.56
CA PHE A 45 6.22 8.53 3.25
C PHE A 45 6.60 7.19 2.65
N GLN A 46 7.73 6.59 3.08
CA GLN A 46 7.98 5.17 2.80
C GLN A 46 7.00 4.28 3.58
N LEU A 47 6.77 4.60 4.86
CA LEU A 47 5.78 3.91 5.69
C LEU A 47 4.35 4.09 5.14
N GLU A 48 3.98 5.31 4.73
CA GLU A 48 2.68 5.59 4.12
C GLU A 48 2.50 4.83 2.79
N ALA A 49 3.53 4.78 1.93
CA ALA A 49 3.47 3.96 0.73
C ALA A 49 3.20 2.49 1.08
N ALA A 50 3.82 1.95 2.14
CA ALA A 50 3.52 0.61 2.62
C ALA A 50 2.09 0.44 3.16
N THR A 51 1.57 1.43 3.88
CA THR A 51 0.16 1.45 4.31
C THR A 51 -0.78 1.44 3.11
N GLN A 52 -0.53 2.25 2.09
CA GLN A 52 -1.34 2.31 0.88
C GLN A 52 -1.26 1.00 0.08
N ALA A 53 -0.08 0.39 0.00
CA ALA A 53 0.06 -0.95 -0.59
C ALA A 53 -0.76 -2.00 0.17
N ALA A 54 -0.81 -1.93 1.50
CA ALA A 54 -1.61 -2.86 2.32
C ALA A 54 -3.11 -2.62 2.15
N ALA A 55 -3.52 -1.36 2.00
CA ALA A 55 -4.88 -1.01 1.63
C ALA A 55 -5.26 -1.58 0.25
N TRP A 56 -4.37 -1.50 -0.73
CA TRP A 56 -4.59 -2.11 -2.04
C TRP A 56 -4.70 -3.62 -1.99
N TYR A 57 -3.83 -4.28 -1.21
CA TYR A 57 -3.93 -5.72 -0.97
C TYR A 57 -5.33 -6.10 -0.47
N LEU A 58 -5.83 -5.43 0.57
CA LEU A 58 -7.15 -5.74 1.15
C LEU A 58 -8.29 -5.45 0.18
N ARG A 59 -8.25 -4.31 -0.52
CA ARG A 59 -9.26 -3.95 -1.53
C ARG A 59 -9.33 -4.99 -2.65
N MET A 60 -8.19 -5.48 -3.12
CA MET A 60 -8.15 -6.51 -4.16
C MET A 60 -8.61 -7.87 -3.64
N ALA A 61 -8.11 -8.29 -2.47
CA ALA A 61 -8.46 -9.57 -1.86
C ALA A 61 -9.96 -9.68 -1.51
N GLU A 62 -10.59 -8.57 -1.15
CA GLU A 62 -11.98 -8.54 -0.66
C GLU A 62 -12.96 -7.91 -1.66
N GLY A 63 -12.56 -7.70 -2.92
CA GLY A 63 -13.46 -7.13 -3.93
C GLY A 63 -13.97 -5.72 -3.59
N HIS A 64 -13.15 -4.93 -2.88
CA HIS A 64 -13.45 -3.58 -2.42
C HIS A 64 -14.65 -3.53 -1.45
N ALA A 65 -14.80 -4.51 -0.56
CA ALA A 65 -15.88 -4.55 0.42
C ALA A 65 -15.88 -3.33 1.38
N HIS A 66 -14.69 -2.83 1.72
CA HIS A 66 -14.48 -1.73 2.67
C HIS A 66 -14.06 -0.44 1.98
N SER A 67 -14.66 0.69 2.37
CA SER A 67 -14.33 2.00 1.82
C SER A 67 -13.07 2.62 2.44
N VAL A 68 -12.76 2.30 3.70
CA VAL A 68 -11.63 2.87 4.44
C VAL A 68 -10.67 1.78 4.89
N VAL A 69 -9.38 2.05 4.74
CA VAL A 69 -8.29 1.29 5.35
C VAL A 69 -7.29 2.29 5.93
N THR A 70 -6.94 2.15 7.21
CA THR A 70 -6.04 3.07 7.92
C THR A 70 -4.95 2.32 8.65
N LEU A 71 -3.78 2.95 8.81
CA LEU A 71 -2.73 2.45 9.68
C LEU A 71 -3.18 2.49 11.15
N LYS A 72 -3.16 1.35 11.81
CA LYS A 72 -3.50 1.20 13.23
C LYS A 72 -2.26 1.06 14.11
N GLU A 73 -1.26 0.30 13.66
CA GLU A 73 0.00 0.11 14.37
C GLU A 73 1.17 0.02 13.39
N ALA A 74 2.32 0.58 13.77
CA ALA A 74 3.60 0.33 13.12
C ALA A 74 4.61 -0.14 14.17
N LYS A 75 5.26 -1.27 13.91
CA LYS A 75 6.15 -1.95 14.88
C LYS A 75 7.49 -2.30 14.26
N ASN A 76 8.55 -2.06 15.02
CA ASN A 76 9.93 -2.34 14.63
C ASN A 76 10.29 -1.75 13.26
N VAL A 77 9.78 -0.55 12.96
CA VAL A 77 10.09 0.14 11.71
C VAL A 77 11.53 0.64 11.75
N LYS A 78 12.31 0.31 10.73
CA LYS A 78 13.70 0.74 10.56
C LYS A 78 13.89 1.36 9.19
N TYR A 79 14.64 2.46 9.16
CA TYR A 79 15.06 3.14 7.95
C TYR A 79 16.58 2.98 7.81
N ALA A 80 17.04 2.32 6.75
CA ALA A 80 18.44 1.91 6.59
C ALA A 80 19.16 2.62 5.44
N ASP A 81 18.43 3.19 4.49
CA ASP A 81 18.99 3.94 3.36
C ASP A 81 18.02 5.06 2.94
N PHE A 82 18.57 6.04 2.25
CA PHE A 82 17.79 7.12 1.65
C PHE A 82 17.16 6.67 0.33
N VAL A 83 16.01 7.27 0.03
CA VAL A 83 15.36 7.15 -1.28
C VAL A 83 15.28 8.58 -1.82
N SER A 84 15.73 8.80 -3.03
CA SER A 84 15.97 10.14 -3.59
C SER A 84 15.21 10.34 -4.90
N PRO A 85 15.07 11.59 -5.39
CA PRO A 85 14.56 11.85 -6.73
C PRO A 85 15.22 10.98 -7.80
N GLY A 86 14.41 10.37 -8.66
CA GLY A 86 14.84 9.42 -9.69
C GLY A 86 14.75 7.96 -9.25
N ASP A 87 14.63 7.68 -7.96
CA ASP A 87 14.51 6.31 -7.46
C ASP A 87 13.11 5.73 -7.67
N ARG A 88 13.08 4.42 -7.81
CA ARG A 88 11.87 3.60 -7.79
C ARG A 88 11.86 2.75 -6.52
N LEU A 89 11.16 3.22 -5.51
CA LEU A 89 10.95 2.51 -4.25
C LEU A 89 9.99 1.34 -4.47
N THR A 90 10.50 0.12 -4.34
CA THR A 90 9.70 -1.10 -4.38
C THR A 90 9.31 -1.48 -2.96
N ILE A 91 8.01 -1.62 -2.72
CA ILE A 91 7.42 -2.06 -1.45
C ILE A 91 6.90 -3.47 -1.60
N ARG A 92 7.36 -4.37 -0.73
CA ARG A 92 6.90 -5.76 -0.63
C ARG A 92 6.18 -5.96 0.68
N LEU A 93 4.99 -6.54 0.59
CA LEU A 93 4.16 -6.94 1.71
C LEU A 93 4.08 -8.47 1.77
N GLU A 94 4.27 -9.01 2.97
CA GLU A 94 3.96 -10.40 3.31
C GLU A 94 2.81 -10.36 4.34
N LEU A 95 1.68 -11.00 4.04
CA LEU A 95 0.57 -11.13 4.97
C LEU A 95 1.01 -12.05 6.13
N VAL A 96 0.84 -11.56 7.36
CA VAL A 96 1.14 -12.31 8.58
C VAL A 96 -0.14 -12.84 9.21
N LYS A 97 -1.18 -12.01 9.28
CA LYS A 97 -2.47 -12.34 9.88
C LYS A 97 -3.55 -11.44 9.30
N GLN A 98 -4.74 -11.97 9.09
CA GLN A 98 -5.92 -11.20 8.70
C GLN A 98 -7.10 -11.68 9.55
N ASP A 99 -7.70 -10.73 10.27
CA ASP A 99 -8.93 -10.90 11.02
C ASP A 99 -10.05 -10.09 10.33
N ASP A 100 -11.27 -10.08 10.86
CA ASP A 100 -12.41 -9.38 10.24
C ASP A 100 -12.17 -7.86 10.07
N ARG A 101 -11.51 -7.23 11.05
CA ARG A 101 -11.25 -5.78 11.05
C ARG A 101 -9.80 -5.44 10.73
N ASP A 102 -8.85 -6.20 11.25
CA ASP A 102 -7.43 -5.87 11.17
C ASP A 102 -6.67 -6.81 10.23
N ALA A 103 -5.60 -6.32 9.62
CA ALA A 103 -4.63 -7.14 8.91
C ALA A 103 -3.20 -6.71 9.24
N MET A 104 -2.33 -7.67 9.51
CA MET A 104 -0.93 -7.47 9.82
C MET A 104 -0.06 -7.88 8.63
N PHE A 105 0.87 -7.00 8.25
CA PHE A 105 1.84 -7.24 7.20
C PHE A 105 3.26 -7.06 7.73
N LYS A 106 4.17 -7.91 7.26
CA LYS A 106 5.59 -7.60 7.26
C LYS A 106 5.90 -6.79 6.01
N VAL A 107 6.69 -5.74 6.18
CA VAL A 107 7.01 -4.77 5.13
C VAL A 107 8.51 -4.78 4.88
N THR A 108 8.87 -4.79 3.60
CA THR A 108 10.23 -4.47 3.14
C THR A 108 10.15 -3.49 1.98
N GLY A 109 10.85 -2.37 2.08
CA GLY A 109 10.96 -1.35 1.03
C GLY A 109 12.42 -1.14 0.64
N GLY A 110 12.68 -0.88 -0.64
CA GLY A 110 14.03 -0.62 -1.11
C GLY A 110 14.12 -0.16 -2.56
N VAL A 111 15.34 0.22 -2.97
CA VAL A 111 15.68 0.63 -4.34
C VAL A 111 16.71 -0.36 -4.88
N GLY A 112 16.33 -1.10 -5.92
CA GLY A 112 17.13 -2.23 -6.41
C GLY A 112 17.34 -3.28 -5.32
N GLU A 113 18.59 -3.59 -5.02
CA GLU A 113 18.98 -4.54 -3.96
C GLU A 113 19.12 -3.88 -2.58
N LYS A 114 19.09 -2.54 -2.51
CA LYS A 114 19.29 -1.80 -1.26
C LYS A 114 17.98 -1.67 -0.50
N THR A 115 17.97 -2.19 0.72
CA THR A 115 16.80 -2.07 1.62
C THR A 115 16.81 -0.71 2.31
N SER A 116 15.74 0.07 2.16
CA SER A 116 15.55 1.37 2.80
C SER A 116 14.57 1.30 3.98
N LEU A 117 13.59 0.40 3.95
CA LEU A 117 12.52 0.26 4.94
C LEU A 117 12.34 -1.20 5.34
N THR A 118 12.23 -1.48 6.64
CA THR A 118 11.69 -2.76 7.14
C THR A 118 10.76 -2.51 8.31
N GLY A 119 9.82 -3.41 8.56
CA GLY A 119 8.98 -3.36 9.75
C GLY A 119 7.77 -4.27 9.69
N ARG A 120 6.85 -4.07 10.62
CA ARG A 120 5.50 -4.63 10.57
C ARG A 120 4.48 -3.51 10.71
N ILE A 121 3.38 -3.62 9.97
CA ILE A 121 2.24 -2.72 10.10
C ILE A 121 0.98 -3.52 10.37
N VAL A 122 0.07 -2.93 11.13
CA VAL A 122 -1.31 -3.38 11.26
C VAL A 122 -2.19 -2.29 10.66
N VAL A 123 -3.03 -2.67 9.71
CA VAL A 123 -4.05 -1.80 9.15
C VAL A 123 -5.42 -2.27 9.62
N GLU A 124 -6.34 -1.34 9.85
CA GLU A 124 -7.75 -1.64 10.10
C GLU A 124 -8.59 -1.23 8.89
N ARG A 125 -9.69 -1.93 8.65
CA ARG A 125 -10.65 -1.65 7.59
C ARG A 125 -12.07 -1.58 8.12
N PHE A 126 -12.86 -0.67 7.55
CA PHE A 126 -14.25 -0.43 7.93
C PHE A 126 -14.98 0.37 6.84
N ASN A 127 -16.30 0.45 6.95
CA ASN A 127 -17.11 1.39 6.19
C ASN A 127 -17.52 2.57 7.09
N LEU A 128 -17.64 3.76 6.51
CA LEU A 128 -18.10 4.94 7.25
C LEU A 128 -19.54 4.73 7.78
N ALA A 129 -20.37 4.05 6.99
CA ALA A 129 -21.73 3.68 7.34
C ALA A 129 -21.85 2.76 8.55
N ASP A 130 -20.77 2.06 8.95
CA ASP A 130 -20.77 1.21 10.15
C ASP A 130 -20.90 2.06 11.43
N THR A 131 -20.47 3.32 11.39
CA THR A 131 -20.59 4.27 12.52
C THR A 131 -21.67 5.32 12.28
N ASP A 132 -21.83 5.79 11.04
CA ASP A 132 -22.82 6.80 10.67
C ASP A 132 -23.53 6.39 9.37
N PRO A 133 -24.76 5.82 9.46
CA PRO A 133 -25.49 5.34 8.28
C PRO A 133 -25.71 6.38 7.18
N SER A 134 -25.61 7.68 7.47
CA SER A 134 -25.73 8.73 6.45
C SER A 134 -24.57 8.75 5.46
N GLN A 135 -23.45 8.08 5.78
CA GLN A 135 -22.24 8.03 4.95
C GLN A 135 -22.27 6.91 3.88
N ALA A 136 -23.37 6.16 3.75
CA ALA A 136 -23.45 5.04 2.80
C ALA A 136 -23.17 5.45 1.34
N GLU A 137 -23.57 6.66 0.94
CA GLU A 137 -23.26 7.20 -0.39
C GLU A 137 -21.77 7.51 -0.54
N ALA A 138 -21.14 8.07 0.50
CA ALA A 138 -19.70 8.33 0.52
C ALA A 138 -18.91 7.02 0.40
N ASP A 139 -19.31 5.96 1.10
CA ASP A 139 -18.71 4.64 0.98
C ASP A 139 -18.81 4.09 -0.46
N ALA A 140 -19.99 4.23 -1.08
CA ALA A 140 -20.19 3.80 -2.46
C ALA A 140 -19.28 4.58 -3.44
N HIS A 141 -19.17 5.90 -3.24
CA HIS A 141 -18.32 6.77 -4.04
C HIS A 141 -16.83 6.41 -3.88
N LEU A 142 -16.37 6.21 -2.65
CA LEU A 142 -14.99 5.81 -2.35
C LEU A 142 -14.65 4.47 -3.03
N ARG A 143 -15.50 3.45 -2.88
CA ARG A 143 -15.29 2.14 -3.52
C ARG A 143 -15.29 2.23 -5.05
N LYS A 144 -16.12 3.11 -5.64
CA LYS A 144 -16.12 3.35 -7.08
C LYS A 144 -14.79 3.97 -7.53
N ASN A 145 -14.36 5.06 -6.90
CA ASN A 145 -13.10 5.73 -7.20
C ASN A 145 -11.90 4.78 -7.03
N GLN A 146 -11.90 3.93 -6.01
CA GLN A 146 -10.86 2.92 -5.81
C GLN A 146 -10.76 1.95 -6.99
N ARG A 147 -11.90 1.47 -7.52
CA ARG A 147 -11.89 0.60 -8.71
C ARG A 147 -11.35 1.31 -9.95
N GLU A 148 -11.72 2.57 -10.15
CA GLU A 148 -11.21 3.39 -11.26
C GLU A 148 -9.70 3.60 -11.14
N ILE A 149 -9.20 3.89 -9.94
CA ILE A 149 -7.75 4.05 -9.73
C ILE A 149 -7.02 2.72 -9.94
N LEU A 150 -7.55 1.61 -9.44
CA LEU A 150 -6.93 0.30 -9.64
C LEU A 150 -6.70 0.00 -11.12
N GLN A 151 -7.63 0.35 -12.00
CA GLN A 151 -7.45 0.19 -13.46
C GLN A 151 -6.28 1.00 -14.02
N ALA A 152 -5.94 2.14 -13.40
CA ALA A 152 -4.81 2.97 -13.82
C ALA A 152 -3.45 2.46 -13.30
N ILE A 153 -3.42 1.86 -12.10
CA ILE A 153 -2.18 1.44 -11.43
C ILE A 153 -1.90 -0.07 -11.49
N HIS A 154 -2.85 -0.87 -11.99
CA HIS A 154 -2.68 -2.30 -12.21
C HIS A 154 -2.86 -2.60 -13.69
N PRO A 155 -1.79 -2.46 -14.51
CA PRO A 155 -1.88 -2.66 -15.94
C PRO A 155 -2.26 -4.11 -16.28
N ALA A 156 -3.03 -4.27 -17.36
CA ALA A 156 -3.44 -5.58 -17.85
C ALA A 156 -2.20 -6.46 -18.14
N GLY A 157 -2.13 -7.63 -17.50
CA GLY A 157 -1.01 -8.57 -17.67
C GLY A 157 -0.23 -8.90 -16.39
N VAL A 158 -0.48 -8.20 -15.27
CA VAL A 158 -0.04 -8.68 -13.95
C VAL A 158 -0.82 -9.94 -13.63
N ALA A 159 -0.13 -11.09 -13.65
CA ALA A 159 -0.74 -12.38 -13.42
C ALA A 159 -1.35 -12.43 -12.00
N LEU A 160 -2.66 -12.70 -11.92
CA LEU A 160 -3.24 -13.26 -10.71
C LEU A 160 -2.58 -14.62 -10.51
N LEU A 161 -1.63 -14.72 -9.58
CA LEU A 161 -1.09 -16.01 -9.18
C LEU A 161 -2.17 -16.74 -8.36
N SER A 162 -3.12 -17.35 -9.05
CA SER A 162 -4.05 -18.29 -8.45
C SER A 162 -3.33 -19.60 -8.21
N ARG A 163 -3.11 -19.99 -6.94
CA ARG A 163 -2.82 -21.39 -6.63
C ARG A 163 -4.08 -22.20 -6.87
N GLU A 164 -3.96 -23.30 -7.62
CA GLU A 164 -4.93 -24.39 -7.49
C GLU A 164 -4.92 -24.88 -6.04
N PRO A 165 -6.08 -25.22 -5.46
CA PRO A 165 -6.14 -25.71 -4.10
C PRO A 165 -5.23 -26.94 -3.96
N ALA A 166 -4.29 -26.88 -3.01
CA ALA A 166 -3.49 -28.03 -2.64
C ALA A 166 -4.44 -29.18 -2.27
N GLY A 167 -4.23 -30.32 -2.92
CA GLY A 167 -5.18 -31.40 -3.05
C GLY A 167 -5.92 -31.78 -1.78
N ALA A 168 -7.23 -31.97 -1.93
CA ALA A 168 -7.97 -32.92 -1.12
C ALA A 168 -7.43 -34.32 -1.43
N SER A 169 -6.68 -34.89 -0.48
CA SER A 169 -6.34 -36.30 -0.40
C SER A 169 -6.69 -36.79 1.00
#